data_AF-A0A353ILD0-F1
#
_entry.id   AF-A0A353ILD0-F1
#
_cell.length_a   1.000
_cell.length_b   1.000
_cell.length_c   1.000
_cell.angle_alpha   90.00
_cell.angle_beta   90.00
_cell.angle_gamma   90.00
#
_symmetry.space_group_name_H-M   'P 1'
#
loop_
_entity.id
_entity.type
_entity.pdbx_description
1 polymer ?
#
loop_
_entity_poly.entity_id
_entity_poly.type
_entity_poly.pdbx_seq_one_letter_code
_entity_poly.pdbx_strand_id
1 'polypeptide(L)' 'MTPEGQWYDQARDEFVLLVAGAARLRIDGEEENRQLAPGDWLLLPAHCRHRVTWTQSEPPTIWLAVHYDATPAGPADEE' A
#
# COMPACT_ATOMS: atom_id res chain seq x y z
N MET A 1 3.29 3.28 12.12
CA MET A 1 1.99 2.59 12.01
C MET A 1 0.86 3.60 12.01
N THR A 2 -0.20 3.34 11.26
CA THR A 2 -1.41 4.18 11.26
C THR A 2 -2.15 3.96 12.59
N PRO A 3 -2.65 5.02 13.26
CA PRO A 3 -3.46 4.88 14.47
C PRO A 3 -4.62 3.90 14.29
N GLU A 4 -5.01 3.21 15.37
CA GLU A 4 -6.13 2.27 15.32
C GLU A 4 -7.42 2.97 14.89
N GLY A 5 -8.15 2.33 13.97
CA GLY A 5 -9.38 2.86 13.39
C GLY A 5 -9.18 3.89 12.27
N GLN A 6 -7.96 4.40 12.06
CA GLN A 6 -7.67 5.32 10.96
C GLN A 6 -7.23 4.55 9.71
N TRP A 7 -7.73 5.04 8.57
CA TRP A 7 -7.48 4.48 7.24
C TRP A 7 -6.96 5.59 6.32
N TYR A 8 -6.01 5.24 5.46
CA TYR A 8 -5.73 6.04 4.28
C TYR A 8 -6.83 5.78 3.25
N ASP A 9 -7.34 6.86 2.67
CA ASP A 9 -8.26 6.86 1.52
C ASP A 9 -7.80 8.01 0.63
N GLN A 10 -7.01 7.68 -0.38
CA GLN A 10 -6.32 8.67 -1.22
C GLN A 10 -6.95 8.72 -2.61
N ALA A 11 -7.02 9.89 -3.22
CA ALA A 11 -7.57 10.08 -4.57
C ALA A 11 -6.60 9.68 -5.71
N ARG A 12 -5.36 9.33 -5.37
CA ARG A 12 -4.31 8.94 -6.31
C ARG A 12 -3.95 7.47 -6.11
N ASP A 13 -3.46 6.85 -7.17
CA ASP A 13 -2.85 5.54 -7.07
C ASP A 13 -1.54 5.65 -6.29
N GLU A 14 -1.26 4.62 -5.50
CA GLU A 14 -0.06 4.54 -4.68
C GLU A 14 0.64 3.20 -4.94
N PHE A 15 1.88 3.26 -5.43
CA PHE A 15 2.79 2.12 -5.43
C PHE A 15 3.65 2.16 -4.18
N VAL A 16 3.63 1.09 -3.39
CA VAL A 16 4.49 0.93 -2.22
C VAL A 16 5.42 -0.26 -2.39
N LEU A 17 6.69 -0.07 -2.05
CA LEU A 17 7.72 -1.11 -1.99
C LEU A 17 8.36 -1.09 -0.60
N LEU A 18 8.47 -2.26 0.03
CA LEU A 18 9.27 -2.43 1.24
C LEU A 18 10.74 -2.56 0.86
N VAL A 19 11.56 -1.59 1.24
CA VAL A 19 13.01 -1.57 0.92
C VAL A 19 13.81 -2.32 1.98
N ALA A 20 13.43 -2.20 3.25
CA ALA A 20 14.10 -2.85 4.37
C ALA A 20 13.14 -3.09 5.56
N GLY A 21 13.52 -4.00 6.46
CA GLY A 21 12.72 -4.39 7.63
C GLY A 21 11.55 -5.31 7.27
N ALA A 22 10.45 -5.20 8.01
CA ALA A 22 9.21 -5.94 7.76
C ALA A 22 7.99 -5.06 8.07
N ALA A 23 6.86 -5.37 7.45
CA ALA A 23 5.61 -4.67 7.71
C ALA A 23 4.36 -5.55 7.59
N ARG A 24 3.27 -5.05 8.15
CA ARG A 24 1.92 -5.55 7.92
C ARG A 24 1.02 -4.41 7.48
N LEU A 25 0.28 -4.65 6.41
CA LEU A 25 -0.67 -3.73 5.83
C LEU A 25 -2.04 -4.40 5.76
N ARG A 26 -3.07 -3.68 6.20
CA ARG A 26 -4.46 -4.11 6.06
C ARG A 26 -5.12 -3.34 4.94
N ILE A 27 -5.75 -4.04 4.01
CA ILE A 27 -6.62 -3.48 2.98
C ILE A 27 -8.08 -3.69 3.42
N ASP A 28 -8.93 -2.69 3.24
CA ASP A 28 -10.35 -2.78 3.55
C ASP A 28 -11.02 -3.84 2.66
N GLY A 29 -11.90 -4.66 3.25
CA GLY A 29 -12.53 -5.79 2.57
C GLY A 29 -11.71 -7.09 2.53
N GLU A 30 -10.42 -7.08 2.86
CA GLU A 30 -9.66 -8.31 3.07
C GLU A 30 -9.81 -8.83 4.49
N GLU A 31 -9.76 -10.14 4.70
CA GLU A 31 -9.85 -10.77 6.03
C GLU A 31 -8.53 -10.79 6.79
N GLU A 32 -7.40 -10.81 6.06
CA GLU A 32 -6.06 -10.97 6.62
C GLU A 32 -5.18 -9.74 6.40
N ASN A 33 -4.08 -9.65 7.16
CA ASN A 33 -3.05 -8.65 6.88
C ASN A 33 -2.13 -9.15 5.78
N ARG A 34 -1.78 -8.28 4.83
CA ARG A 34 -0.66 -8.49 3.92
C ARG A 34 0.64 -8.37 4.72
N GLN A 35 1.43 -9.42 4.74
CA GLN A 35 2.78 -9.40 5.31
C GLN A 35 3.77 -9.05 4.20
N LEU A 36 4.69 -8.14 4.49
CA LEU A 36 5.67 -7.66 3.52
C LEU A 36 7.07 -7.83 4.09
N ALA A 37 7.96 -8.35 3.25
CA ALA A 37 9.39 -8.45 3.43
C ALA A 37 10.14 -7.58 2.39
N PRO A 38 11.45 -7.35 2.55
CA PRO A 38 12.19 -6.50 1.62
C PRO A 38 12.10 -7.01 0.18
N GLY A 39 11.70 -6.14 -0.75
CA GLY A 39 11.43 -6.46 -2.15
C GLY A 39 9.94 -6.65 -2.47
N ASP A 40 9.09 -6.88 -1.47
CA ASP A 40 7.64 -6.97 -1.68
C ASP A 40 7.03 -5.60 -1.95
N TRP A 41 6.06 -5.58 -2.85
CA TRP A 41 5.38 -4.36 -3.25
C TRP A 41 3.87 -4.58 -3.39
N LEU A 42 3.13 -3.48 -3.31
CA LEU A 42 1.69 -3.44 -3.55
C LEU A 42 1.37 -2.23 -4.43
N LEU A 43 0.41 -2.41 -5.31
CA LEU A 43 -0.29 -1.30 -5.93
C LEU A 43 -1.61 -1.10 -5.18
N LEU A 44 -1.83 0.12 -4.69
CA LEU A 44 -3.01 0.54 -3.95
C LEU A 44 -3.72 1.57 -4.85
N PRO A 45 -4.75 1.16 -5.61
CA PRO A 45 -5.49 2.08 -6.46
C PRO A 45 -6.11 3.24 -5.68
N ALA A 46 -6.47 4.32 -6.36
CA ALA A 46 -7.27 5.39 -5.78
C ALA A 46 -8.49 4.84 -5.04
N HIS A 47 -8.73 5.36 -3.84
CA HIS A 47 -9.78 4.93 -2.91
C HIS A 47 -9.64 3.49 -2.37
N CYS A 48 -8.49 2.83 -2.60
CA CYS A 48 -8.13 1.61 -1.91
C CYS A 48 -7.82 1.93 -0.44
N ARG A 49 -8.83 1.77 0.41
CA ARG A 49 -8.69 2.03 1.84
C ARG A 49 -7.70 1.05 2.44
N HIS A 50 -6.63 1.56 3.06
CA HIS A 50 -5.61 0.73 3.67
C HIS A 50 -5.00 1.35 4.93
N ARG A 51 -4.34 0.55 5.77
CA ARG A 51 -3.59 1.01 6.94
C ARG A 51 -2.38 0.16 7.22
N VAL A 52 -1.30 0.78 7.68
CA VAL A 52 -0.12 0.06 8.17
C VAL A 52 -0.39 -0.34 9.62
N THR A 53 -0.65 -1.62 9.85
CA THR A 53 -0.99 -2.17 11.17
C THR A 53 0.24 -2.42 12.03
N TRP A 54 1.39 -2.69 11.41
CA TRP A 54 2.65 -2.91 12.13
C TRP A 54 3.87 -2.64 11.24
N THR A 55 4.97 -2.21 11.87
CA THR A 55 6.29 -2.07 11.27
C THR A 55 7.34 -2.59 12.24
N GLN A 56 8.38 -3.22 11.71
CA GLN A 56 9.56 -3.60 12.50
C GLN A 56 10.26 -2.37 13.06
N SER A 57 10.71 -2.46 14.31
CA SER A 57 11.43 -1.38 14.99
C SER A 57 12.95 -1.46 14.83
N GLU A 58 13.53 -2.67 14.76
CA GLU A 58 14.97 -2.90 14.61
C GLU A 58 15.24 -4.19 13.80
N PRO A 59 15.95 -4.11 12.64
CA PRO A 59 16.23 -2.88 11.89
C PRO A 59 14.94 -2.15 11.49
N PRO A 60 15.01 -0.83 11.28
CA PRO A 60 13.83 -0.03 10.96
C PRO A 60 13.24 -0.41 9.60
N THR A 61 11.90 -0.35 9.50
CA THR A 61 11.21 -0.50 8.23
C THR A 61 11.38 0.73 7.35
N ILE A 62 11.85 0.54 6.11
CA ILE A 62 12.01 1.58 5.10
C ILE A 62 11.09 1.29 3.92
N TRP A 63 10.35 2.31 3.47
CA TRP A 63 9.42 2.24 2.35
C TRP A 63 9.84 3.18 1.24
N LEU A 64 9.58 2.76 0.00
CA LEU A 64 9.44 3.67 -1.13
C LEU A 64 7.94 3.75 -1.47
N ALA A 65 7.36 4.95 -1.40
CA ALA A 65 5.97 5.19 -1.77
C ALA A 65 5.91 6.21 -2.92
N VAL A 66 5.34 5.81 -4.05
CA VAL A 66 5.18 6.63 -5.24
C VAL A 66 3.69 6.87 -5.46
N HIS A 67 3.29 8.13 -5.50
CA HIS A 67 1.91 8.52 -5.72
C HIS A 67 1.79 9.15 -7.10
N TYR A 68 0.82 8.70 -7.89
CA TYR A 68 0.59 9.19 -9.23
C TYR A 68 -0.91 9.25 -9.50
N ASP A 69 -1.32 10.21 -10.34
CA ASP A 69 -2.72 10.28 -10.75
C ASP A 69 -3.04 9.02 -11.54
N ALA A 70 -4.18 8.39 -11.24
CA ALA A 70 -4.66 7.28 -12.03
C ALA A 70 -4.73 7.74 -13.49
N THR A 71 -3.98 7.09 -14.37
CA THR A 71 -4.11 7.35 -15.80
C THR A 71 -5.57 7.10 -16.13
N PRO A 72 -6.32 8.08 -16.70
CA PRO A 72 -7.67 7.79 -17.16
C PRO A 72 -7.55 6.60 -18.08
N ALA A 73 -8.35 5.56 -17.84
CA ALA A 73 -8.38 4.39 -18.71
C ALA A 73 -8.48 4.91 -20.14
N GLY A 74 -7.40 4.72 -20.91
CA GLY A 74 -7.49 4.89 -22.36
C GLY A 74 -8.63 4.01 -22.86
N PRO A 75 -9.22 4.31 -24.03
CA PRO A 75 -10.19 3.40 -24.60
C PRO A 75 -9.59 1.99 -24.55
N ALA A 76 -10.36 1.03 -24.01
CA ALA A 76 -9.93 -0.37 -24.02
C ALA A 76 -9.54 -0.69 -25.46
N ASP A 77 -8.30 -1.12 -25.68
CA ASP A 77 -7.92 -1.67 -26.98
C ASP A 77 -8.84 -2.87 -27.20
N GLU A 78 -9.84 -2.69 -28.07
CA GLU A 78 -10.59 -3.78 -28.68
C GLU A 78 -9.61 -4.52 -29.60
N GLU A 79 -9.01 -5.61 -29.11
CA GLU A 79 -8.50 -6.71 -29.96
C GLU A 79 -9.59 -7.77 -30.18
#